data_AF-A0A1D1VN35-F1
#
_entry.id   AF-A0A1D1VN35-F1
#
_cell.length_a   1.000
_cell.length_b   1.000
_cell.length_c   1.000
_cell.angle_alpha   90.00
_cell.angle_beta   90.00
_cell.angle_gamma   90.00
#
_symmetry.space_group_name_H-M   'P 1'
#
loop_
_entity.id
_entity.type
_entity.pdbx_description
1 polymer ?
#
loop_
_entity_poly.entity_id
_entity_poly.type
_entity_poly.pdbx_seq_one_letter_code
_entity_poly.pdbx_strand_id
1 'polypeptide(L)'
;MLAVSAKESGAWLHALPAACLGNLLNDDALRISVGVRLGAPLCEAHTCRSSAQVDIYGRHGLSCKYSAGRHSRHSSLNESIKRVLVSCQIPTILEPNGILRDNSVKRPDGITQIPWKEGKALVWDVTCVDALCQTYVAGCSDKARYAAERAEGLKVVKYTNLEGRYFFSPVGFKVYGTFRPAARDLLYKIGKKMRERTGEKRSSEFLRQRVSIDTQRDNSACVLSTFPHARDLEEVYFVLDI
;
A
#
# COMPACT_ATOMS: atom_id res chain seq x y z
N MET A 1 8.48 -16.29 8.81
CA MET A 1 8.53 -15.09 7.93
C MET A 1 8.73 -13.83 8.79
N LEU A 2 9.95 -13.25 8.87
CA LEU A 2 10.28 -12.15 9.80
C LEU A 2 9.43 -10.87 9.63
N ALA A 3 8.90 -10.61 8.43
CA ALA A 3 8.06 -9.45 8.16
C ALA A 3 6.72 -9.46 8.92
N VAL A 4 6.16 -10.64 9.17
CA VAL A 4 4.88 -10.84 9.87
C VAL A 4 5.03 -10.68 11.39
N SER A 5 6.25 -10.77 11.91
CA SER A 5 6.55 -10.58 13.34
C SER A 5 6.77 -9.12 13.72
N ALA A 6 6.82 -8.20 12.75
CA ALA A 6 6.98 -6.77 13.04
C ALA A 6 5.72 -6.20 13.71
N LYS A 7 5.91 -5.29 14.66
CA LYS A 7 4.85 -4.69 15.49
C LYS A 7 3.70 -4.09 14.66
N GLU A 8 4.02 -3.47 13.53
CA GLU A 8 3.05 -2.80 12.67
C GLU A 8 2.31 -3.75 11.72
N SER A 9 2.87 -4.93 11.44
CA SER A 9 2.30 -5.89 10.47
C SER A 9 0.90 -6.39 10.85
N GLY A 10 0.59 -6.42 12.14
CA GLY A 10 -0.67 -6.91 12.69
C GLY A 10 -1.66 -5.81 13.05
N ALA A 11 -1.38 -4.53 12.72
CA ALA A 11 -2.23 -3.43 13.15
C ALA A 11 -3.70 -3.61 12.71
N TRP A 12 -3.94 -4.14 11.52
CA TRP A 12 -5.28 -4.44 11.02
C TRP A 12 -6.08 -5.44 11.88
N LEU A 13 -5.40 -6.37 12.58
CA LEU A 13 -6.05 -7.33 13.48
C LEU A 13 -6.63 -6.67 14.75
N HIS A 14 -6.19 -5.46 15.05
CA HIS A 14 -6.67 -4.67 16.20
C HIS A 14 -7.69 -3.60 15.80
N ALA A 15 -8.03 -3.50 14.52
CA ALA A 15 -9.07 -2.59 14.03
C ALA A 15 -10.46 -3.16 14.33
N LEU A 16 -11.39 -2.31 14.75
CA LEU A 16 -12.79 -2.71 14.89
C LEU A 16 -13.36 -3.05 13.50
N PRO A 17 -13.88 -4.28 13.26
CA PRO A 17 -14.42 -4.68 11.96
C PRO A 17 -15.80 -4.06 11.75
N ALA A 18 -15.83 -2.79 11.36
CA ALA A 18 -17.06 -2.03 11.15
C ALA A 18 -17.10 -1.42 9.74
N ALA A 19 -18.18 -1.70 9.01
CA ALA A 19 -18.39 -1.19 7.65
C ALA A 19 -18.53 0.33 7.61
N CYS A 20 -19.22 0.92 8.60
CA CYS A 20 -19.37 2.38 8.73
C CYS A 20 -18.04 3.10 8.94
N LEU A 21 -17.03 2.42 9.48
CA LEU A 21 -15.67 2.93 9.61
C LEU A 21 -14.79 2.54 8.43
N GLY A 22 -15.30 1.84 7.40
CA GLY A 22 -14.50 1.31 6.30
C GLY A 22 -13.41 0.31 6.74
N ASN A 23 -13.56 -0.30 7.91
CA ASN A 23 -12.61 -1.25 8.48
C ASN A 23 -12.98 -2.71 8.22
N LEU A 24 -14.22 -2.96 7.77
CA LEU A 24 -14.66 -4.31 7.43
C LEU A 24 -13.94 -4.78 6.16
N LEU A 25 -13.23 -5.90 6.27
CA LEU A 25 -12.75 -6.68 5.14
C LEU A 25 -13.86 -7.65 4.76
N ASN A 26 -14.08 -7.85 3.45
CA ASN A 26 -14.96 -8.93 3.00
C ASN A 26 -14.28 -10.30 3.22
N ASP A 27 -15.05 -11.37 3.08
CA ASP A 27 -14.60 -12.73 3.40
C ASP A 27 -13.34 -13.13 2.64
N ASP A 28 -13.26 -12.82 1.35
CA ASP A 28 -12.07 -13.08 0.54
C ASP A 28 -10.87 -12.25 0.97
N ALA A 29 -11.06 -10.96 1.25
CA ALA A 29 -9.97 -10.11 1.71
C ALA A 29 -9.42 -10.59 3.05
N LEU A 30 -10.30 -10.99 3.97
CA LEU A 30 -9.91 -11.55 5.25
C LEU A 30 -9.17 -12.88 5.07
N ARG A 31 -9.76 -13.83 4.33
CA ARG A 31 -9.18 -15.15 4.05
C ARG A 31 -7.80 -15.03 3.41
N ILE A 32 -7.66 -14.21 2.38
CA ILE A 32 -6.39 -13.99 1.68
C ILE A 32 -5.38 -13.33 2.61
N SER A 33 -5.77 -12.30 3.36
CA SER A 33 -4.85 -11.59 4.27
C SER A 33 -4.31 -12.51 5.38
N VAL A 34 -5.18 -13.36 5.95
CA VAL A 34 -4.77 -14.39 6.92
C VAL A 34 -3.89 -15.44 6.27
N GLY A 35 -4.25 -15.97 5.10
CA GLY A 35 -3.47 -17.02 4.44
C GLY A 35 -2.10 -16.53 3.97
N VAL A 36 -1.99 -15.31 3.44
CA VAL A 36 -0.69 -14.66 3.14
C VAL A 36 0.15 -14.53 4.41
N ARG A 37 -0.47 -14.15 5.54
CA ARG A 37 0.23 -13.97 6.82
C ARG A 37 0.76 -15.30 7.38
N LEU A 38 -0.04 -16.37 7.28
CA LEU A 38 0.29 -17.69 7.81
C LEU A 38 1.11 -18.55 6.83
N GLY A 39 1.20 -18.16 5.56
CA GLY A 39 1.75 -19.02 4.51
C GLY A 39 0.85 -20.21 4.19
N ALA A 40 -0.47 -20.04 4.30
CA ALA A 40 -1.43 -21.08 3.99
C ALA A 40 -1.72 -21.12 2.48
N PRO A 41 -2.12 -22.28 1.92
CA PRO A 41 -2.65 -22.37 0.56
C PRO A 41 -3.87 -21.45 0.39
N LEU A 42 -3.87 -20.65 -0.68
CA LEU A 42 -4.91 -19.67 -1.01
C LEU A 42 -5.72 -20.05 -2.25
N CYS A 43 -5.09 -20.79 -3.16
CA CYS A 43 -5.64 -21.12 -4.46
C CYS A 43 -4.99 -22.37 -5.05
N GLU A 44 -5.60 -22.92 -6.10
CA GLU A 44 -4.93 -23.89 -6.96
C GLU A 44 -3.86 -23.20 -7.82
N ALA A 45 -2.83 -23.97 -8.20
CA ALA A 45 -1.81 -23.49 -9.10
C ALA A 45 -2.45 -23.14 -10.46
N HIS A 46 -2.13 -21.97 -11.01
CA HIS A 46 -2.72 -21.47 -12.25
C HIS A 46 -1.78 -20.55 -13.02
N THR A 47 -2.12 -20.29 -14.28
CA THR A 47 -1.37 -19.35 -15.11
C THR A 47 -1.97 -17.95 -14.99
N CYS A 48 -1.17 -16.99 -14.55
CA CYS A 48 -1.56 -15.59 -14.50
C CYS A 48 -1.66 -14.99 -15.92
N ARG A 49 -2.44 -13.91 -16.10
CA ARG A 49 -2.43 -13.09 -17.33
C ARG A 49 -1.02 -12.66 -17.77
N SER A 50 -0.08 -12.55 -16.84
CA SER A 50 1.33 -12.28 -17.13
C SER A 50 2.09 -13.46 -17.74
N SER A 51 1.41 -14.58 -18.02
CA SER A 51 1.97 -15.89 -18.40
C SER A 51 2.88 -16.54 -17.34
N ALA A 52 2.93 -15.98 -16.13
CA ALA A 52 3.70 -16.55 -15.03
C ALA A 52 2.86 -17.61 -14.29
N GLN A 53 3.52 -18.66 -13.81
CA GLN A 53 2.90 -19.66 -12.95
C GLN A 53 2.70 -19.10 -11.54
N VAL A 54 1.49 -19.25 -11.03
CA VAL A 54 1.10 -18.90 -9.66
C VAL A 54 1.09 -20.17 -8.83
N ASP A 55 1.83 -20.16 -7.73
CA ASP A 55 1.86 -21.26 -6.76
C ASP A 55 0.57 -21.27 -5.91
N ILE A 56 0.40 -22.33 -5.12
CA ILE A 56 -0.77 -22.47 -4.22
C ILE A 56 -0.88 -21.35 -3.19
N TYR A 57 0.21 -20.60 -2.96
CA TYR A 57 0.25 -19.51 -2.00
C TYR A 57 -0.19 -18.17 -2.60
N GLY A 58 -0.46 -18.09 -3.91
CA GLY A 58 -1.03 -16.90 -4.57
C GLY A 58 -0.16 -15.64 -4.55
N ARG A 59 1.10 -15.73 -4.07
CA ARG A 59 1.93 -14.54 -3.77
C ARG A 59 2.33 -13.76 -5.01
N HIS A 60 2.35 -14.41 -6.18
CA HIS A 60 2.64 -13.77 -7.47
C HIS A 60 1.85 -12.47 -7.67
N GLY A 61 0.57 -12.45 -7.28
CA GLY A 61 -0.30 -11.28 -7.44
C GLY A 61 0.24 -10.02 -6.76
N LEU A 62 0.96 -10.15 -5.65
CA LEU A 62 1.52 -9.04 -4.87
C LEU A 62 2.64 -8.28 -5.60
N SER A 63 3.35 -8.99 -6.48
CA SER A 63 4.48 -8.52 -7.28
C SER A 63 4.18 -8.33 -8.76
N CYS A 64 3.11 -8.96 -9.27
CA CYS A 64 2.80 -8.99 -10.68
C CYS A 64 2.55 -7.59 -11.25
N LYS A 65 3.23 -7.26 -12.36
CA LYS A 65 3.07 -5.95 -13.02
C LYS A 65 1.69 -5.74 -13.64
N TYR A 66 1.00 -6.84 -13.97
CA TYR A 66 -0.35 -6.84 -14.56
C TYR A 66 -1.46 -7.04 -13.51
N SER A 67 -1.09 -7.07 -12.23
CA SER A 67 -2.05 -7.14 -11.12
C SER A 67 -2.89 -5.86 -11.08
N ALA A 68 -4.20 -5.99 -11.30
CA ALA A 68 -5.13 -4.86 -11.26
C ALA A 68 -5.15 -4.19 -9.88
N GLY A 69 -4.93 -4.97 -8.81
CA GLY A 69 -4.86 -4.47 -7.44
C GLY A 69 -3.67 -3.56 -7.15
N ARG A 70 -2.63 -3.55 -8.00
CA ARG A 70 -1.42 -2.72 -7.77
C ARG A 70 -1.74 -1.23 -7.75
N HIS A 71 -2.53 -0.76 -8.71
CA HIS A 71 -2.91 0.64 -8.80
C HIS A 71 -3.86 1.02 -7.66
N SER A 72 -4.85 0.16 -7.36
CA SER A 72 -5.73 0.31 -6.21
C SER A 72 -4.94 0.50 -4.91
N ARG A 73 -3.96 -0.37 -4.65
CA ARG A 73 -3.08 -0.29 -3.47
C ARG A 73 -2.36 1.05 -3.33
N HIS A 74 -1.81 1.55 -4.44
CA HIS A 74 -1.10 2.83 -4.45
C HIS A 74 -2.06 4.00 -4.17
N SER A 75 -3.23 3.99 -4.81
CA SER A 75 -4.24 5.03 -4.66
C SER A 75 -4.87 5.03 -3.26
N SER A 76 -5.23 3.87 -2.70
CA SER A 76 -5.80 3.76 -1.36
C SER A 76 -4.85 4.27 -0.28
N LEU A 77 -3.56 3.93 -0.38
CA LEU A 77 -2.55 4.41 0.57
C LEU A 77 -2.38 5.94 0.50
N ASN A 78 -2.35 6.51 -0.71
CA ASN A 78 -2.29 7.95 -0.90
C ASN A 78 -3.53 8.66 -0.36
N GLU A 79 -4.71 8.11 -0.63
CA GLU A 79 -5.97 8.65 -0.13
C GLU A 79 -6.05 8.58 1.40
N SER A 80 -5.55 7.50 2.00
CA SER A 80 -5.45 7.37 3.46
C SER A 80 -4.57 8.44 4.10
N ILE A 81 -3.41 8.75 3.51
CA ILE A 81 -2.54 9.85 3.96
C ILE A 81 -3.25 11.20 3.79
N LYS A 82 -3.86 11.44 2.63
CA LYS A 82 -4.58 12.69 2.32
C LYS A 82 -5.72 12.95 3.31
N ARG A 83 -6.61 11.97 3.51
CA ARG A 83 -7.76 12.11 4.42
C ARG A 83 -7.32 12.51 5.81
N VAL A 84 -6.26 11.87 6.28
CA VAL A 84 -5.71 12.09 7.61
C VAL A 84 -5.05 13.47 7.74
N LEU A 85 -4.33 13.94 6.71
CA LEU A 85 -3.83 15.32 6.66
C LEU A 85 -4.98 16.33 6.66
N VAL A 86 -6.03 16.09 5.88
CA VAL A 86 -7.25 16.92 5.87
C VAL A 86 -7.93 16.93 7.24
N SER A 87 -8.01 15.79 7.94
CA SER A 87 -8.50 15.72 9.32
C SER A 87 -7.64 16.52 10.31
N CYS A 88 -6.37 16.75 9.99
CA CYS A 88 -5.49 17.65 10.75
C CYS A 88 -5.62 19.13 10.36
N GLN A 89 -6.60 19.47 9.51
CA GLN A 89 -6.78 20.78 8.87
C GLN A 89 -5.56 21.21 8.04
N ILE A 90 -4.93 20.24 7.36
CA ILE A 90 -3.82 20.48 6.45
C ILE A 90 -4.36 20.25 5.02
N PRO A 91 -4.70 21.32 4.28
CA PRO A 91 -5.18 21.17 2.91
C PRO A 91 -4.12 20.49 2.06
N THR A 92 -4.55 19.50 1.27
CA THR A 92 -3.66 18.54 0.65
C THR A 92 -4.15 18.18 -0.75
N ILE A 93 -3.25 18.26 -1.73
CA ILE A 93 -3.51 17.89 -3.13
C ILE A 93 -2.81 16.56 -3.39
N LEU A 94 -3.55 15.60 -3.95
CA LEU A 94 -2.94 14.44 -4.59
C LEU A 94 -2.53 14.82 -6.00
N GLU A 95 -1.51 14.14 -6.51
CA GLU A 95 -1.20 14.17 -7.93
C GLU A 95 -0.89 15.59 -8.49
N PRO A 96 -0.11 16.42 -7.77
CA PRO A 96 0.11 17.84 -8.09
C PRO A 96 0.93 18.06 -9.35
N ASN A 97 0.51 19.03 -10.17
CA ASN A 97 1.23 19.44 -11.38
C ASN A 97 2.26 20.53 -11.09
N GLY A 98 3.38 20.53 -11.82
CA GLY A 98 4.34 21.65 -11.83
C GLY A 98 5.21 21.82 -10.57
N ILE A 99 5.30 20.81 -9.69
CA ILE A 99 6.17 20.89 -8.50
C ILE A 99 7.65 20.92 -8.89
N LEU A 100 8.02 20.05 -9.82
CA LEU A 100 9.36 20.01 -10.37
C LEU A 100 9.45 21.05 -11.49
N ARG A 101 10.52 21.86 -11.44
CA ARG A 101 10.85 22.88 -12.46
C ARG A 101 11.83 22.35 -13.50
N ASP A 102 12.06 21.04 -13.51
CA ASP A 102 12.79 20.40 -14.58
C ASP A 102 11.79 20.01 -15.69
N ASN A 103 12.26 19.84 -16.92
CA ASN A 103 11.44 19.36 -18.04
C ASN A 103 11.02 17.88 -17.87
N SER A 104 10.98 17.36 -16.63
CA SER A 104 10.65 15.98 -16.36
C SER A 104 9.15 15.81 -16.14
N VAL A 105 8.60 14.70 -16.61
CA VAL A 105 7.20 14.28 -16.37
C VAL A 105 7.05 13.64 -14.98
N LYS A 106 8.02 13.86 -14.07
CA LYS A 106 7.97 13.26 -12.73
C LYS A 106 6.92 13.98 -11.91
N ARG A 107 6.12 13.21 -11.20
CA ARG A 107 5.08 13.74 -10.33
C ARG A 107 5.08 12.99 -9.00
N PRO A 108 5.29 13.67 -7.87
CA PRO A 108 5.07 13.07 -6.56
C PRO A 108 3.58 12.80 -6.37
N ASP A 109 3.24 11.95 -5.41
CA ASP A 109 1.85 11.54 -5.21
C ASP A 109 1.01 12.58 -4.48
N GLY A 110 1.64 13.46 -3.70
CA GLY A 110 0.90 14.55 -3.07
C GLY A 110 1.76 15.62 -2.43
N ILE A 111 1.09 16.73 -2.11
CA ILE A 111 1.66 17.93 -1.50
C ILE A 111 0.68 18.56 -0.51
N THR A 112 1.20 19.10 0.60
CA THR A 112 0.43 19.98 1.49
C THR A 112 0.45 21.41 0.97
N GLN A 113 -0.70 22.09 0.97
CA GLN A 113 -0.79 23.49 0.52
C GLN A 113 -0.26 24.48 1.56
N ILE A 114 -0.14 24.04 2.82
CA ILE A 114 0.44 24.83 3.91
C ILE A 114 1.76 24.21 4.38
N PRO A 115 2.63 25.00 5.06
CA PRO A 115 3.87 24.48 5.61
C PRO A 115 3.68 23.31 6.57
N TRP A 116 4.46 22.25 6.34
CA TRP A 116 4.54 21.07 7.20
C TRP A 116 5.59 21.22 8.30
N LYS A 117 6.80 21.65 7.92
CA LYS A 117 7.97 21.79 8.81
C LYS A 117 8.89 22.89 8.27
N GLU A 118 9.40 23.77 9.14
CA GLU A 118 10.39 24.81 8.78
C GLU A 118 9.96 25.70 7.59
N GLY A 119 8.67 26.07 7.51
CA GLY A 119 8.13 26.85 6.40
C GLY A 119 7.97 26.09 5.08
N LYS A 120 8.36 24.81 5.01
CA LYS A 120 8.30 23.99 3.79
C LYS A 120 7.06 23.11 3.77
N ALA A 121 6.42 23.02 2.60
CA ALA A 121 5.35 22.05 2.36
C ALA A 121 5.90 20.61 2.38
N LEU A 122 5.08 19.67 2.86
CA LEU A 122 5.34 18.23 2.73
C LEU A 122 5.04 17.81 1.30
N VAL A 123 5.98 17.11 0.68
CA VAL A 123 5.78 16.38 -0.57
C VAL A 123 6.08 14.92 -0.29
N TRP A 124 5.24 14.02 -0.77
CA TRP A 124 5.48 12.59 -0.58
C TRP A 124 5.20 11.79 -1.84
N ASP A 125 5.77 10.59 -1.86
CA ASP A 125 5.58 9.61 -2.92
C ASP A 125 5.55 8.22 -2.26
N VAL A 126 4.43 7.53 -2.41
CA VAL A 126 4.14 6.22 -1.84
C VAL A 126 4.81 5.14 -2.68
N THR A 127 5.28 4.10 -2.00
CA THR A 127 5.69 2.87 -2.66
C THR A 127 5.28 1.67 -1.81
N CYS A 128 4.74 0.64 -2.45
CA CYS A 128 4.46 -0.63 -1.80
C CYS A 128 5.39 -1.70 -2.39
N VAL A 129 6.23 -2.29 -1.55
CA VAL A 129 7.28 -3.22 -1.97
C VAL A 129 6.93 -4.63 -1.51
N ASP A 130 6.95 -5.58 -2.44
CA ASP A 130 7.01 -6.99 -2.09
C ASP A 130 8.48 -7.40 -1.92
N ALA A 131 8.86 -7.70 -0.68
CA ALA A 131 10.21 -8.13 -0.34
C ALA A 131 10.54 -9.56 -0.84
N LEU A 132 9.52 -10.32 -1.25
CA LEU A 132 9.68 -11.67 -1.81
C LEU A 132 9.62 -11.69 -3.35
N CYS A 133 9.53 -10.53 -4.01
CA CYS A 133 9.61 -10.47 -5.46
C CYS A 133 10.96 -11.03 -5.94
N GLN A 134 10.95 -11.85 -7.00
CA GLN A 134 12.13 -12.56 -7.51
C GLN A 134 13.34 -11.66 -7.76
N THR A 135 13.11 -10.41 -8.19
CA THR A 135 14.18 -9.40 -8.41
C THR A 135 14.87 -8.93 -7.12
N TYR A 136 14.23 -9.12 -5.97
CA TYR A 136 14.74 -8.72 -4.66
C TYR A 136 15.14 -9.89 -3.77
N VAL A 137 14.70 -11.13 -4.07
CA VAL A 137 15.00 -12.32 -3.24
C VAL A 137 16.50 -12.48 -3.01
N ALA A 138 17.33 -12.39 -4.05
CA ALA A 138 18.79 -12.54 -3.92
C ALA A 138 19.40 -11.51 -2.94
N GLY A 139 19.03 -10.23 -3.06
CA GLY A 139 19.51 -9.19 -2.14
C GLY A 139 18.86 -9.23 -0.75
N CYS A 140 17.65 -9.78 -0.64
CA CYS A 140 16.96 -9.97 0.62
C CYS A 140 17.46 -11.17 1.43
N SER A 141 18.06 -12.18 0.78
CA SER A 141 18.74 -13.30 1.44
C SER A 141 19.96 -12.83 2.25
N ASP A 142 20.70 -11.84 1.75
CA ASP A 142 21.89 -11.29 2.43
C ASP A 142 21.55 -10.20 3.44
N LYS A 143 20.58 -9.34 3.12
CA LYS A 143 20.17 -8.21 3.97
C LYS A 143 18.65 -8.16 4.06
N ALA A 144 18.11 -8.46 5.24
CA ALA A 144 16.67 -8.48 5.53
C ALA A 144 15.90 -7.18 5.18
N ARG A 145 16.60 -6.06 4.91
CA ARG A 145 16.02 -4.75 4.58
C ARG A 145 16.29 -4.25 3.15
N TYR A 146 17.03 -5.01 2.33
CA TYR A 146 17.53 -4.59 1.02
C TYR A 146 16.47 -4.03 0.08
N ALA A 147 15.43 -4.81 -0.25
CA ALA A 147 14.40 -4.43 -1.23
C ALA A 147 13.80 -3.05 -0.95
N ALA A 148 13.49 -2.80 0.31
CA ALA A 148 12.79 -1.60 0.69
C ALA A 148 13.75 -0.42 1.01
N GLU A 149 15.02 -0.67 1.37
CA GLU A 149 16.04 0.40 1.43
C GLU A 149 16.35 0.91 0.03
N ARG A 150 16.47 -0.01 -0.91
CA ARG A 150 16.62 0.31 -2.32
C ARG A 150 15.43 1.11 -2.85
N ALA A 151 14.19 0.68 -2.56
CA ALA A 151 13.00 1.39 -3.04
C ALA A 151 12.88 2.82 -2.50
N GLU A 152 13.09 3.04 -1.19
CA GLU A 152 13.08 4.39 -0.61
C GLU A 152 14.25 5.23 -1.15
N GLY A 153 15.45 4.67 -1.20
CA GLY A 153 16.64 5.35 -1.72
C GLY A 153 16.47 5.80 -3.17
N LEU A 154 15.88 4.96 -4.02
CA LEU A 154 15.54 5.33 -5.40
C LEU A 154 14.55 6.49 -5.47
N LYS A 155 13.59 6.60 -4.54
CA LYS A 155 12.66 7.73 -4.49
C LYS A 155 13.36 9.01 -4.03
N VAL A 156 14.25 8.93 -3.04
CA VAL A 156 15.07 10.09 -2.63
C VAL A 156 15.92 10.59 -3.80
N VAL A 157 16.61 9.69 -4.50
CA VAL A 157 17.40 10.04 -5.69
C VAL A 157 16.52 10.60 -6.81
N LYS A 158 15.31 10.06 -7.02
CA LYS A 158 14.37 10.53 -8.04
C LYS A 158 13.99 12.01 -7.84
N TYR A 159 13.89 12.45 -6.59
CA TYR A 159 13.35 13.75 -6.18
C TYR A 159 14.37 14.66 -5.47
N THR A 160 15.66 14.49 -5.73
CA THR A 160 16.72 15.38 -5.20
C THR A 160 16.46 16.86 -5.50
N ASN A 161 15.87 17.17 -6.66
CA ASN A 161 15.52 18.54 -7.08
C ASN A 161 14.43 19.23 -6.21
N LEU A 162 13.80 18.49 -5.28
CA LEU A 162 12.88 19.03 -4.28
C LEU A 162 13.61 19.54 -3.03
N GLU A 163 14.85 19.14 -2.82
CA GLU A 163 15.65 19.52 -1.68
C GLU A 163 15.79 21.05 -1.58
N GLY A 164 15.89 21.55 -0.36
CA GLY A 164 15.90 22.99 -0.08
C GLY A 164 14.51 23.64 -0.08
N ARG A 165 13.65 23.33 -1.06
CA ARG A 165 12.32 23.97 -1.23
C ARG A 165 11.17 23.24 -0.54
N TYR A 166 11.21 21.92 -0.53
CA TYR A 166 10.15 21.08 0.03
C TYR A 166 10.71 20.13 1.09
N PHE A 167 9.84 19.68 1.99
CA PHE A 167 10.14 18.55 2.87
C PHE A 167 9.67 17.27 2.16
N PHE A 168 10.59 16.55 1.51
CA PHE A 168 10.26 15.31 0.81
C PHE A 168 10.28 14.09 1.74
N SER A 169 9.27 13.22 1.63
CA SER A 169 9.19 11.95 2.37
C SER A 169 8.88 10.77 1.42
N PRO A 170 9.80 9.79 1.27
CA PRO A 170 9.53 8.56 0.53
C PRO A 170 8.72 7.60 1.42
N VAL A 171 7.42 7.43 1.14
CA VAL A 171 6.53 6.69 2.04
C VAL A 171 6.47 5.22 1.61
N GLY A 172 7.36 4.40 2.18
CA GLY A 172 7.43 2.97 1.91
C GLY A 172 6.55 2.09 2.81
N PHE A 173 5.74 1.24 2.18
CA PHE A 173 5.00 0.14 2.79
C PHE A 173 5.50 -1.21 2.26
N LYS A 174 5.40 -2.27 3.06
CA LYS A 174 5.53 -3.64 2.56
C LYS A 174 4.16 -4.29 2.45
N VAL A 175 4.04 -5.25 1.54
CA VAL A 175 2.82 -6.04 1.36
C VAL A 175 2.37 -6.71 2.67
N TYR A 176 3.28 -7.15 3.53
CA TYR A 176 2.94 -7.72 4.85
C TYR A 176 2.55 -6.69 5.93
N GLY A 177 2.27 -5.44 5.55
CA GLY A 177 1.79 -4.39 6.47
C GLY A 177 2.87 -3.71 7.30
N THR A 178 4.16 -3.98 7.06
CA THR A 178 5.25 -3.29 7.79
C THR A 178 5.54 -1.92 7.18
N PHE A 179 5.77 -0.93 8.03
CA PHE A 179 6.11 0.42 7.60
C PHE A 179 7.61 0.62 7.57
N ARG A 180 8.07 1.38 6.58
CA ARG A 180 9.47 1.76 6.48
C ARG A 180 9.79 2.98 7.36
N PRO A 181 11.07 3.26 7.66
CA PRO A 181 11.43 4.32 8.60
C PRO A 181 10.82 5.68 8.27
N ALA A 182 10.85 6.12 7.00
CA ALA A 182 10.27 7.39 6.58
C ALA A 182 8.74 7.39 6.70
N ALA A 183 8.08 6.31 6.26
CA ALA A 183 6.64 6.15 6.45
C ALA A 183 6.24 6.16 7.93
N ARG A 184 6.98 5.44 8.79
CA ARG A 184 6.72 5.38 10.23
C ARG A 184 6.88 6.74 10.90
N ASP A 185 7.95 7.47 10.57
CA ASP A 185 8.19 8.81 11.09
C ASP A 185 7.10 9.79 10.63
N LEU A 186 6.73 9.76 9.35
CA LEU A 186 5.67 10.60 8.81
C LEU A 186 4.32 10.30 9.48
N LEU A 187 3.90 9.03 9.52
CA LEU A 187 2.64 8.61 10.17
C LEU A 187 2.63 8.94 11.67
N TYR A 188 3.77 8.83 12.35
CA TYR A 188 3.88 9.24 13.75
C TYR A 188 3.67 10.75 13.93
N LYS A 189 4.31 11.58 13.11
CA LYS A 189 4.17 13.04 13.14
C LYS A 189 2.75 13.48 12.81
N ILE A 190 2.16 12.87 11.80
CA ILE A 190 0.75 13.08 11.43
C ILE A 190 -0.17 12.70 12.59
N GLY A 191 0.00 11.51 13.17
CA GLY A 191 -0.81 11.06 14.30
C GLY A 191 -0.67 11.94 15.55
N LYS A 192 0.54 12.49 15.79
CA LYS A 192 0.75 13.49 16.85
C LYS A 192 -0.06 14.76 16.59
N LYS A 193 -0.02 15.31 15.37
CA LYS A 193 -0.83 16.48 14.99
C LYS A 193 -2.33 16.20 15.10
N MET A 194 -2.78 15.02 14.68
CA MET A 194 -4.18 14.62 14.81
C MET A 194 -4.61 14.57 16.28
N ARG A 195 -3.78 14.00 17.15
CA ARG A 195 -4.04 13.96 18.60
C ARG A 195 -4.12 15.36 19.20
N GLU A 196 -3.19 16.25 18.84
CA GLU A 196 -3.20 17.65 19.28
C GLU A 196 -4.46 18.40 18.83
N ARG A 197 -5.02 18.04 17.67
CA ARG A 197 -6.25 18.65 17.13
C ARG A 197 -7.53 18.09 17.72
N THR A 198 -7.62 16.77 17.86
CA THR A 198 -8.88 16.07 18.20
C THR A 198 -8.99 15.73 19.68
N GLY A 199 -7.88 15.73 20.42
CA GLY A 199 -7.81 15.19 21.78
C GLY A 199 -7.77 13.66 21.84
N GLU A 200 -7.96 12.95 20.72
CA GLU A 200 -7.99 11.48 20.68
C GLU A 200 -6.58 10.90 20.87
N LYS A 201 -6.34 10.29 22.03
CA LYS A 201 -5.04 9.72 22.43
C LYS A 201 -4.58 8.60 21.49
N ARG A 202 -5.51 7.87 20.88
CA ARG A 202 -5.29 6.73 19.98
C ARG A 202 -5.21 7.12 18.49
N SER A 203 -5.18 8.41 18.15
CA SER A 203 -5.11 8.90 16.76
C SER A 203 -4.04 8.18 15.92
N SER A 204 -2.83 8.04 16.44
CA SER A 204 -1.73 7.34 15.75
C SER A 204 -1.96 5.83 15.62
N GLU A 205 -2.75 5.21 16.50
CA GLU A 205 -3.13 3.81 16.40
C GLU A 205 -4.17 3.61 15.30
N PHE A 206 -5.24 4.40 15.30
CA PHE A 206 -6.30 4.35 14.28
C PHE A 206 -5.76 4.63 12.88
N LEU A 207 -4.82 5.56 12.74
CA LEU A 207 -4.12 5.80 11.48
C LEU A 207 -3.39 4.55 10.96
N ARG A 208 -2.63 3.88 11.85
CA ARG A 208 -1.88 2.67 11.48
C ARG A 208 -2.82 1.51 11.15
N GLN A 209 -3.92 1.37 11.89
CA GLN A 209 -4.97 0.40 11.61
C GLN A 209 -5.59 0.62 10.23
N ARG A 210 -5.98 1.88 9.91
CA ARG A 210 -6.53 2.25 8.60
C ARG A 210 -5.58 1.87 7.46
N VAL A 211 -4.33 2.31 7.53
CA VAL A 211 -3.32 2.03 6.50
C VAL A 211 -3.08 0.52 6.36
N SER A 212 -3.09 -0.21 7.48
CA SER A 212 -2.91 -1.66 7.49
C SER A 212 -4.10 -2.39 6.86
N ILE A 213 -5.34 -1.96 7.14
CA ILE A 213 -6.57 -2.48 6.52
C ILE A 213 -6.57 -2.24 5.02
N ASP A 214 -6.26 -1.03 4.57
CA ASP A 214 -6.22 -0.72 3.14
C ASP A 214 -5.15 -1.56 2.42
N THR A 215 -3.98 -1.74 3.05
CA THR A 215 -2.94 -2.64 2.55
C THR A 215 -3.44 -4.08 2.38
N GLN A 216 -4.14 -4.62 3.38
CA GLN A 216 -4.69 -5.98 3.33
C GLN A 216 -5.77 -6.12 2.24
N ARG A 217 -6.70 -5.17 2.19
CA ARG A 217 -7.75 -5.13 1.17
C ARG A 217 -7.18 -5.12 -0.24
N ASP A 218 -6.22 -4.24 -0.52
CA ASP A 218 -5.66 -4.14 -1.86
C ASP A 218 -4.69 -5.28 -2.21
N ASN A 219 -4.02 -5.86 -1.22
CA ASN A 219 -3.27 -7.11 -1.44
C ASN A 219 -4.20 -8.25 -1.85
N SER A 220 -5.39 -8.34 -1.25
CA SER A 220 -6.36 -9.35 -1.66
C SER A 220 -6.81 -9.16 -3.11
N ALA A 221 -7.09 -7.91 -3.51
CA ALA A 221 -7.37 -7.58 -4.91
C ALA A 221 -6.18 -7.93 -5.83
N CYS A 222 -4.94 -7.76 -5.35
CA CYS A 222 -3.76 -8.16 -6.11
C CYS A 222 -3.70 -9.68 -6.37
N VAL A 223 -3.99 -10.49 -5.35
CA VAL A 223 -4.04 -11.95 -5.47
C VAL A 223 -5.20 -12.38 -6.36
N LEU A 224 -6.41 -11.85 -6.14
CA LEU A 224 -7.59 -12.18 -6.94
C LEU A 224 -7.40 -11.81 -8.42
N SER A 225 -6.66 -10.75 -8.72
CA SER A 225 -6.43 -10.33 -10.11
C SER A 225 -5.51 -11.27 -10.92
N THR A 226 -4.91 -12.29 -10.30
CA THR A 226 -4.12 -13.28 -11.05
C THR A 226 -4.98 -14.34 -11.72
N PHE A 227 -6.20 -14.58 -11.22
CA PHE A 227 -7.09 -15.56 -11.80
C PHE A 227 -7.50 -15.15 -13.22
N PRO A 228 -7.62 -16.12 -14.14
CA PRO A 228 -8.25 -15.85 -15.42
C PRO A 228 -9.64 -15.27 -15.17
N HIS A 229 -10.04 -14.27 -15.95
CA HIS A 229 -11.45 -13.85 -15.93
C HIS A 229 -12.24 -15.10 -16.32
N ALA A 230 -13.17 -15.51 -15.46
CA ALA A 230 -14.17 -16.47 -15.89
C ALA A 230 -14.78 -15.89 -17.16
N ARG A 231 -14.78 -16.67 -18.26
CA ARG A 231 -15.76 -16.38 -19.32
C ARG A 231 -17.09 -16.37 -18.59
N ASP A 232 -17.91 -15.36 -18.83
CA ASP A 232 -19.28 -15.37 -18.36
C ASP A 232 -19.86 -16.76 -18.65
N LEU A 233 -20.63 -17.31 -17.71
CA LEU A 233 -21.37 -18.53 -17.99
C LEU A 233 -22.20 -18.24 -19.26
N GLU A 234 -21.77 -18.75 -20.40
CA GLU A 234 -22.66 -18.85 -21.55
C GLU A 234 -23.81 -19.70 -21.03
N GLU A 235 -24.97 -19.08 -20.79
CA GLU A 235 -26.18 -19.78 -20.40
C GLU A 235 -26.47 -20.79 -21.50
N VAL A 236 -26.05 -22.04 -21.29
CA VAL A 236 -26.37 -23.13 -22.20
C VAL A 236 -27.83 -23.50 -21.93
N TYR A 237 -28.75 -22.77 -22.55
CA TYR A 237 -30.12 -23.24 -22.69
C TYR A 237 -30.12 -24.41 -23.67
N PHE A 238 -29.93 -25.64 -23.16
CA PHE A 238 -30.48 -26.80 -23.85
C PHE A 238 -32.00 -26.76 -23.67
N VAL A 239 -32.68 -25.97 -24.50
CA VAL A 239 -34.07 -26.27 -24.83
C VAL A 239 -33.98 -27.51 -25.71
N LEU A 240 -34.30 -28.66 -25.13
CA LEU A 240 -34.64 -29.85 -25.89
C LEU A 240 -35.94 -29.53 -26.62
N ASP A 241 -35.82 -29.03 -27.85
CA ASP A 241 -36.92 -29.06 -28.80
C ASP A 241 -36.80 -30.34 -29.64
N ILE A 242 -37.91 -31.10 -29.59
CA ILE A 242 -38.31 -32.33 -30.28
C ILE A 242 -38.25 -33.60 -29.41
#